data_AF-A0A835WJS4-F1
#
_entry.id   AF-A0A835WJS4-F1
#
_cell.length_a   1.000
_cell.length_b   1.000
_cell.length_c   1.000
_cell.angle_alpha   90.00
_cell.angle_beta   90.00
_cell.angle_gamma   90.00
#
_symmetry.space_group_name_H-M   'P 1'
#
loop_
_entity.id
_entity.type
_entity.pdbx_description
1 polymer ?
#
loop_
_entity_poly.entity_id
_entity_poly.type
_entity_poly.pdbx_seq_one_letter_code
_entity_poly.pdbx_strand_id
1 'polypeptide(L)'
;MSPGSPLSTTVTAPLSGARALTPLQRAALEGDFETVVCELVLKGADVNEKCSLPNQNNDLVEGVTPLYLAAQSGNSEMCRLLLRRGADARLCSLVIRTGERFTPADVALTRGYVRLWWRLRRSAKSPNKSKVMAEAMRRQASVPEP
;
A
#
# COMPACT_ATOMS: atom_id res chain seq x y z
N MET A 1 -31.41 -49.17 -12.25
CA MET A 1 -31.07 -48.28 -11.12
C MET A 1 -29.77 -47.56 -11.47
N SER A 2 -29.73 -46.28 -11.14
CA SER A 2 -28.96 -45.18 -11.75
C SER A 2 -27.43 -45.27 -11.72
N PRO A 3 -26.72 -44.55 -12.63
CA PRO A 3 -25.26 -44.48 -12.66
C PRO A 3 -24.70 -43.72 -11.45
N GLY A 4 -23.72 -44.33 -10.77
CA GLY A 4 -22.98 -43.71 -9.67
C GLY A 4 -21.90 -42.76 -10.18
N SER A 5 -22.16 -41.47 -10.08
CA SER A 5 -21.21 -40.35 -9.98
C SER A 5 -22.03 -39.15 -9.49
N PRO A 6 -21.49 -38.21 -8.69
CA PRO A 6 -20.12 -37.72 -8.76
C PRO A 6 -19.47 -37.55 -7.38
N LEU A 7 -18.23 -37.08 -7.33
CA LEU A 7 -17.67 -36.06 -6.43
C LEU A 7 -16.15 -36.14 -6.62
N SER A 8 -15.68 -35.47 -7.67
CA SER A 8 -15.11 -34.13 -7.54
C SER A 8 -13.81 -34.19 -6.73
N THR A 9 -12.74 -34.48 -7.48
CA THR A 9 -11.49 -33.71 -7.47
C THR A 9 -11.08 -33.12 -6.13
N THR A 10 -10.04 -33.72 -5.56
CA THR A 10 -8.93 -32.99 -4.95
C THR A 10 -9.37 -31.90 -3.99
N VAL A 11 -9.65 -32.28 -2.74
CA VAL A 11 -9.40 -31.38 -1.60
C VAL A 11 -7.90 -31.13 -1.60
N THR A 12 -7.50 -30.16 -2.43
CA THR A 12 -6.19 -29.56 -2.41
C THR A 12 -6.15 -28.85 -1.07
N ALA A 13 -5.38 -29.42 -0.14
CA ALA A 13 -5.07 -28.78 1.12
C ALA A 13 -4.73 -27.30 0.87
N PRO A 14 -5.26 -26.35 1.65
CA PRO A 14 -4.70 -25.02 1.66
C PRO A 14 -3.34 -25.14 2.36
N LEU A 15 -2.33 -25.52 1.59
CA LEU A 15 -0.97 -25.23 1.97
C LEU A 15 -0.84 -23.72 2.04
N SER A 16 -0.13 -23.29 3.07
CA SER A 16 0.38 -21.94 3.28
C SER A 16 -0.55 -21.04 4.09
N GLY A 17 -0.01 -20.51 5.19
CA GLY A 17 -0.58 -19.44 6.01
C GLY A 17 -0.65 -18.11 5.26
N ALA A 18 -1.26 -18.11 4.08
CA ALA A 18 -1.70 -16.93 3.38
C ALA A 18 -2.85 -16.34 4.20
N ARG A 19 -2.51 -15.41 5.10
CA ARG A 19 -3.48 -14.49 5.71
C ARG A 19 -4.47 -14.08 4.62
N ALA A 20 -5.75 -14.28 4.89
CA ALA A 20 -6.82 -13.90 3.96
C ALA A 20 -6.61 -12.43 3.59
N LEU A 21 -6.15 -12.20 2.37
CA LEU A 21 -5.94 -10.86 1.84
C LEU A 21 -7.28 -10.12 1.92
N THR A 22 -7.28 -8.89 2.41
CA THR A 22 -8.49 -8.07 2.35
C THR A 22 -8.90 -7.91 0.89
N PRO A 23 -10.20 -7.71 0.58
CA PRO A 23 -10.66 -7.53 -0.80
C PRO A 23 -9.87 -6.43 -1.52
N LEU A 24 -9.53 -5.37 -0.77
CA LEU A 24 -8.70 -4.26 -1.21
C LEU A 24 -7.25 -4.67 -1.50
N GLN A 25 -6.64 -5.53 -0.67
CA GLN A 25 -5.30 -6.06 -0.93
C GLN A 25 -5.27 -6.97 -2.16
N ARG A 26 -6.32 -7.79 -2.36
CA ARG A 26 -6.44 -8.63 -3.56
C ARG A 26 -6.58 -7.78 -4.82
N ALA A 27 -7.47 -6.79 -4.80
CA ALA A 27 -7.61 -5.86 -5.91
C ALA A 27 -6.30 -5.10 -6.19
N ALA A 28 -5.56 -4.72 -5.17
CA ALA A 28 -4.27 -4.04 -5.34
C ALA A 28 -3.17 -4.98 -5.88
N LEU A 29 -3.22 -6.27 -5.56
CA LEU A 29 -2.33 -7.30 -6.10
C LEU A 29 -2.65 -7.64 -7.56
N GLU A 30 -3.93 -7.76 -7.88
CA GLU A 30 -4.44 -8.06 -9.23
C GLU A 30 -4.27 -6.88 -10.19
N GLY A 31 -4.01 -5.68 -9.66
CA GLY A 31 -3.92 -4.46 -10.45
C GLY A 31 -5.28 -3.84 -10.77
N ASP A 32 -6.32 -4.26 -10.06
CA ASP A 32 -7.67 -3.70 -10.10
C ASP A 32 -7.72 -2.42 -9.25
N PHE A 33 -6.97 -1.42 -9.73
CA PHE A 33 -6.80 -0.13 -9.09
C PHE A 33 -8.12 0.62 -8.90
N GLU A 34 -9.08 0.46 -9.80
CA GLU A 34 -10.39 1.10 -9.70
C GLU A 34 -11.17 0.58 -8.48
N THR A 35 -11.13 -0.73 -8.25
CA THR A 35 -11.75 -1.38 -7.08
C THR A 35 -11.04 -0.98 -5.78
N VAL A 36 -9.71 -0.84 -5.80
CA VAL A 36 -8.92 -0.34 -4.67
C VAL A 36 -9.29 1.10 -4.32
N VAL A 37 -9.40 1.98 -5.33
CA VAL A 37 -9.83 3.37 -5.11
C VAL A 37 -11.27 3.38 -4.61
N CYS A 38 -12.19 2.68 -5.25
CA CYS A 38 -13.58 2.65 -4.84
C CYS A 38 -13.73 2.13 -3.41
N GLU A 39 -13.08 1.03 -3.04
CA GLU A 39 -13.10 0.53 -1.66
C GLU A 39 -12.47 1.53 -0.68
N LEU A 40 -11.29 2.09 -0.96
CA LEU A 40 -10.64 3.08 -0.08
C LEU A 40 -11.47 4.35 0.09
N VAL A 41 -12.01 4.86 -1.01
CA VAL A 41 -12.72 6.14 -1.08
C VAL A 41 -14.15 6.04 -0.58
N LEU A 42 -14.87 4.96 -0.92
CA LEU A 42 -16.28 4.78 -0.55
C LEU A 42 -16.45 4.24 0.86
N LYS A 43 -15.53 3.39 1.34
CA LYS A 43 -15.64 2.81 2.70
C LYS A 43 -14.94 3.64 3.78
N GLY A 44 -14.33 4.78 3.42
CA GLY A 44 -13.59 5.61 4.37
C GLY A 44 -12.37 4.89 4.96
N ALA A 45 -11.80 3.93 4.22
CA ALA A 45 -10.65 3.18 4.70
C ALA A 45 -9.39 4.06 4.69
N ASP A 46 -8.51 3.82 5.67
CA ASP A 46 -7.29 4.61 5.84
C ASP A 46 -6.34 4.40 4.65
N VAL A 47 -6.01 5.48 3.94
CA VAL A 47 -5.07 5.45 2.80
C VAL A 47 -3.64 5.02 3.17
N ASN A 48 -3.35 4.99 4.47
CA ASN A 48 -2.08 4.60 5.06
C ASN A 48 -2.14 3.23 5.76
N GLU A 49 -3.22 2.48 5.57
CA GLU A 49 -3.37 1.16 6.15
C GLU A 49 -2.19 0.27 5.73
N LYS A 50 -1.63 -0.43 6.71
CA LYS A 50 -0.47 -1.29 6.54
C LYS A 50 -0.92 -2.72 6.49
N CYS A 51 -0.42 -3.44 5.51
CA CYS A 51 -0.71 -4.85 5.33
C CYS A 51 0.56 -5.67 5.17
N SER A 52 0.41 -6.97 5.38
CA SER A 52 1.48 -7.94 5.19
C SER A 52 1.09 -8.84 4.03
N LEU A 53 1.89 -8.86 2.97
CA LEU A 53 1.63 -9.65 1.77
C LEU A 53 2.93 -10.11 1.11
N PRO A 54 2.92 -11.26 0.42
CA PRO A 54 4.08 -11.75 -0.28
C PRO A 54 4.43 -10.84 -1.48
N ASN A 55 5.72 -10.65 -1.73
CA ASN A 55 6.19 -10.04 -2.99
C ASN A 55 6.26 -11.09 -4.13
N GLN A 56 6.70 -10.64 -5.30
CA GLN A 56 6.90 -11.49 -6.49
C GLN A 56 7.91 -12.65 -6.30
N ASN A 57 8.76 -12.58 -5.29
CA ASN A 57 9.72 -13.63 -4.94
C ASN A 57 9.17 -14.57 -3.84
N ASN A 58 7.89 -14.46 -3.51
CA ASN A 58 7.24 -15.17 -2.41
C ASN A 58 7.81 -14.84 -1.02
N ASP A 59 8.46 -13.69 -0.88
CA ASP A 59 8.94 -13.19 0.42
C ASP A 59 7.83 -12.40 1.11
N LEU A 60 7.61 -12.67 2.40
CA LEU A 60 6.66 -11.90 3.19
C LEU A 60 7.16 -10.45 3.36
N VAL A 61 6.34 -9.50 2.90
CA VAL A 61 6.57 -8.08 3.08
C VAL A 61 5.55 -7.52 4.05
N GLU A 62 6.00 -6.91 5.13
CA GLU A 62 5.16 -6.22 6.10
C GLU A 62 5.16 -4.71 5.88
N GLY A 63 4.12 -4.03 6.36
CA GLY A 63 4.03 -2.57 6.23
C GLY A 63 3.79 -2.12 4.79
N VAL A 64 3.18 -2.97 3.97
CA VAL A 64 2.76 -2.61 2.62
C VAL A 64 1.61 -1.63 2.71
N THR A 65 1.71 -0.52 1.98
CA THR A 65 0.67 0.51 1.90
C THR A 65 0.04 0.50 0.51
N PRO A 66 -1.18 1.03 0.34
CA PRO A 66 -1.79 1.20 -0.98
C PRO A 66 -0.88 1.98 -1.96
N LEU A 67 -0.13 2.97 -1.44
CA LEU A 67 0.83 3.74 -2.23
C LEU A 67 2.04 2.91 -2.67
N TYR A 68 2.52 1.98 -1.84
CA TYR A 68 3.56 1.03 -2.22
C TYR A 68 3.11 0.14 -3.38
N LEU A 69 1.89 -0.39 -3.32
CA LEU A 69 1.34 -1.25 -4.38
C LEU A 69 1.15 -0.47 -5.70
N ALA A 70 0.60 0.75 -5.62
CA ALA A 70 0.48 1.64 -6.78
C ALA A 70 1.85 2.00 -7.39
N ALA A 71 2.87 2.15 -6.56
CA ALA A 71 4.23 2.42 -7.03
C ALA A 71 4.89 1.18 -7.64
N GLN A 72 4.64 0.00 -7.06
CA GLN A 72 5.11 -1.28 -7.57
C GLN A 72 4.52 -1.62 -8.94
N SER A 73 3.25 -1.25 -9.18
CA SER A 73 2.60 -1.42 -10.48
C SER A 73 2.95 -0.34 -11.50
N GLY A 74 3.58 0.77 -11.07
CA GLY A 74 3.91 1.90 -11.94
C GLY A 74 2.71 2.78 -12.28
N ASN A 75 1.57 2.56 -11.62
CA ASN A 75 0.37 3.35 -11.85
C ASN A 75 0.51 4.75 -11.27
N SER A 76 0.98 5.67 -12.13
CA SER A 76 1.20 7.06 -11.78
C SER A 76 -0.07 7.79 -11.36
N GLU A 77 -1.22 7.43 -11.94
CA GLU A 77 -2.48 8.11 -11.67
C GLU A 77 -3.04 7.66 -10.32
N MET A 78 -2.96 6.36 -10.03
CA MET A 78 -3.24 5.80 -8.71
C MET A 78 -2.38 6.45 -7.62
N CYS A 79 -1.07 6.58 -7.87
CA CYS A 79 -0.16 7.25 -6.94
C CYS A 79 -0.58 8.71 -6.71
N ARG A 80 -0.96 9.46 -7.76
CA ARG A 80 -1.45 10.84 -7.61
C ARG A 80 -2.72 10.91 -6.78
N LEU A 81 -3.66 10.01 -7.00
CA LEU A 81 -4.92 9.96 -6.28
C LEU A 81 -4.68 9.68 -4.80
N LEU A 82 -3.90 8.66 -4.48
CA LEU A 82 -3.53 8.32 -3.09
C LEU A 82 -2.79 9.47 -2.40
N LEU A 83 -1.83 10.11 -3.07
CA LEU A 83 -1.13 11.27 -2.53
C LEU A 83 -2.08 12.45 -2.27
N ARG A 84 -3.05 12.72 -3.16
CA ARG A 84 -4.08 13.75 -2.96
C ARG A 84 -4.98 13.47 -1.77
N ARG A 85 -5.19 12.18 -1.44
CA ARG A 85 -5.96 11.74 -0.27
C ARG A 85 -5.14 11.68 1.02
N GLY A 86 -3.87 12.07 1.00
CA GLY A 86 -3.02 12.12 2.20
C GLY A 86 -2.21 10.86 2.46
N ALA A 87 -1.98 10.02 1.43
CA ALA A 87 -1.08 8.89 1.56
C ALA A 87 0.36 9.35 1.85
N ASP A 88 0.97 8.74 2.86
CA ASP A 88 2.33 9.04 3.30
C ASP A 88 3.36 8.27 2.46
N ALA A 89 3.97 8.98 1.51
CA ALA A 89 5.07 8.46 0.68
C ALA A 89 6.35 8.07 1.46
N ARG A 90 6.38 8.33 2.77
CA ARG A 90 7.48 8.00 3.68
C ARG A 90 7.36 6.61 4.30
N LEU A 91 6.18 5.99 4.25
CA LEU A 91 5.97 4.69 4.87
C LEU A 91 6.78 3.63 4.13
N CYS A 92 7.66 2.95 4.84
CA CYS A 92 8.50 1.89 4.30
C CYS A 92 7.85 0.54 4.57
N SER A 93 7.93 -0.35 3.59
CA SER A 93 7.62 -1.76 3.75
C SER A 93 8.89 -2.54 4.08
N LEU A 94 8.78 -3.63 4.83
CA LEU A 94 9.90 -4.46 5.32
C LEU A 94 9.79 -5.86 4.71
N VAL A 95 10.81 -6.30 4.01
CA VAL A 95 10.93 -7.69 3.56
C VAL A 95 11.47 -8.51 4.72
N ILE A 96 10.68 -9.42 5.28
CA ILE A 96 11.06 -10.17 6.50
C ILE A 96 12.26 -11.07 6.27
N ARG A 97 12.36 -11.70 5.09
CA ARG A 97 13.47 -12.61 4.77
C ARG A 97 14.82 -11.90 4.72
N THR A 98 14.88 -10.71 4.10
CA THR A 98 16.15 -9.98 3.91
C THR A 98 16.39 -8.90 4.97
N GLY A 99 15.36 -8.50 5.70
CA GLY A 99 15.39 -7.33 6.58
C GLY A 99 15.41 -6.00 5.82
N GLU A 100 15.29 -6.02 4.49
CA GLU A 100 15.36 -4.81 3.68
C GLU A 100 14.09 -3.98 3.78
N ARG A 101 14.27 -2.66 3.80
CA ARG A 101 13.18 -1.70 3.80
C ARG A 101 13.09 -0.99 2.47
N PHE A 102 11.89 -0.94 1.91
CA PHE A 102 11.62 -0.27 0.65
C PHE A 102 10.53 0.79 0.85
N THR A 103 10.82 2.01 0.46
CA THR A 103 9.77 3.04 0.30
C THR A 103 9.02 2.83 -1.03
N PRO A 104 7.81 3.41 -1.18
CA PRO A 104 7.12 3.45 -2.45
C PRO A 104 7.99 4.05 -3.58
N ALA A 105 8.88 4.99 -3.25
CA ALA A 105 9.84 5.48 -4.22
C ALA A 105 10.83 4.37 -4.60
N ASP A 106 11.46 3.70 -3.63
CA ASP A 106 12.48 2.66 -3.91
C ASP A 106 11.92 1.54 -4.79
N VAL A 107 10.69 1.07 -4.54
CA VAL A 107 10.05 0.06 -5.39
C VAL A 107 9.74 0.58 -6.80
N ALA A 108 9.42 1.87 -6.94
CA ALA A 108 9.28 2.48 -8.27
C ALA A 108 10.62 2.52 -9.01
N LEU A 109 11.73 2.71 -8.30
CA LEU A 109 13.07 2.71 -8.90
C LEU A 109 13.50 1.31 -9.32
N THR A 110 13.29 0.29 -8.48
CA THR A 110 13.65 -1.10 -8.80
C THR A 110 12.87 -1.64 -10.00
N ARG A 111 11.66 -1.11 -10.23
CA ARG A 111 10.84 -1.40 -11.43
C ARG A 111 11.21 -0.56 -12.66
N GLY A 112 12.10 0.44 -12.55
CA GLY A 112 12.47 1.33 -13.65
C GLY A 112 11.54 2.52 -13.87
N TYR A 113 10.59 2.79 -12.98
CA TYR A 113 9.67 3.93 -13.06
C TYR A 113 10.30 5.24 -12.57
N VAL A 114 11.34 5.70 -13.27
CA VAL A 114 12.16 6.87 -12.87
C VAL A 114 11.34 8.15 -12.69
N ARG A 115 10.35 8.40 -13.57
CA ARG A 115 9.46 9.57 -13.43
C ARG A 115 8.57 9.50 -12.20
N LEU A 116 8.09 8.30 -11.86
CA LEU A 116 7.25 8.08 -10.68
C LEU A 116 8.09 8.19 -9.41
N TRP A 117 9.29 7.62 -9.42
CA TRP A 117 10.28 7.76 -8.34
C TRP A 117 10.54 9.23 -8.00
N TRP A 118 10.84 10.06 -9.01
CA TRP A 118 11.08 11.50 -8.81
C TRP A 118 9.89 12.21 -8.16
N ARG A 119 8.67 11.84 -8.56
CA ARG A 119 7.44 12.43 -8.02
C ARG A 119 7.23 12.03 -6.55
N LEU A 120 7.32 10.75 -6.25
CA LEU A 120 7.16 10.21 -4.89
C LEU A 120 8.21 10.79 -3.93
N ARG A 121 9.48 10.87 -4.38
CA ARG A 121 10.58 11.42 -3.60
C ARG A 121 10.42 12.91 -3.32
N ARG A 122 9.91 13.71 -4.26
CA ARG A 122 9.55 15.12 -4.01
C ARG A 122 8.41 15.23 -3.01
N SER A 123 7.39 14.37 -3.12
CA SER A 123 6.29 14.33 -2.17
C SER A 123 6.75 13.96 -0.77
N ALA A 124 7.67 13.00 -0.63
CA ALA A 124 8.23 12.56 0.65
C ALA A 124 9.14 13.60 1.33
N LYS A 125 9.73 14.53 0.57
CA LYS A 125 10.52 15.65 1.11
C LYS A 125 9.68 16.88 1.46
N SER A 126 8.47 16.97 0.93
CA SER A 126 7.55 18.04 1.28
C SER A 126 7.09 17.80 2.72
N PRO A 127 7.29 18.75 3.67
CA PRO A 127 6.77 18.57 5.01
C PRO A 127 5.25 18.48 4.89
N ASN A 128 4.71 17.35 5.33
CA ASN A 128 3.30 17.02 5.11
C ASN A 128 2.45 18.16 5.70
N LYS A 129 1.53 18.74 4.93
CA LYS A 129 0.74 19.93 5.34
C LYS A 129 0.09 19.72 6.72
N SER A 130 -0.28 18.49 7.05
CA SER A 130 -0.80 18.06 8.35
C SER A 130 0.17 18.25 9.52
N LYS A 131 1.47 17.96 9.34
CA LYS A 131 2.49 18.22 10.37
C LYS A 131 2.85 19.70 10.46
N VAL A 132 2.92 20.40 9.34
CA VAL A 132 3.20 21.86 9.33
C VAL A 132 2.06 22.63 10.00
N MET A 133 0.80 22.28 9.74
CA MET A 133 -0.34 22.86 10.45
C MET A 133 -0.34 22.51 11.94
N ALA A 134 -0.11 21.24 12.30
CA ALA A 134 -0.05 20.83 13.70
C ALA A 134 1.09 21.51 14.49
N GLU A 135 2.24 21.72 13.84
CA GLU A 135 3.40 22.41 14.42
C GLU A 135 3.18 23.93 14.50
N ALA A 136 2.55 24.53 13.48
CA ALA A 136 2.15 25.94 13.50
C ALA A 136 1.11 26.23 14.60
N MET A 137 0.14 25.33 14.81
CA MET A 137 -0.85 25.45 15.90
C MET A 137 -0.20 25.31 17.28
N ARG A 138 0.80 24.43 17.44
CA ARG A 138 1.55 24.30 18.70
C ARG A 138 2.38 25.54 19.04
N ARG A 139 2.92 26.24 18.03
CA ARG A 139 3.67 27.49 18.26
C ARG A 139 2.77 28.67 18.64
N GLN A 140 1.52 28.71 18.15
CA GLN A 140 0.55 29.73 18.55
C GLN A 140 0.07 29.56 20.00
N ALA A 141 0.05 28.32 20.53
CA ALA A 141 -0.35 28.03 21.91
C ALA A 141 0.78 28.23 22.96
N SER A 142 1.97 28.69 22.54
CA SER A 142 3.14 28.90 23.41
C SER A 142 3.54 30.37 23.55
N VAL A 143 2.63 31.32 23.28
CA VAL A 143 2.85 32.72 23.65
C VAL A 143 2.56 32.84 25.15
N PRO A 144 3.56 33.13 26.01
CA PRO A 144 3.26 33.44 27.40
C PRO A 144 2.49 34.76 27.44
N GLU A 145 1.28 34.73 28.02
CA GLU A 145 0.51 35.93 28.35
C GLU A 145 1.37 36.87 29.24
N PRO A 146 1.33 38.19 29.00
CA PRO A 146 2.12 39.18 29.73
C PRO A 146 1.70 39.36 31.20
#